data_AF-A0A917K654-F1
#
_entry.id   AF-A0A917K654-F1
#
_cell.length_a   1.000
_cell.length_b   1.000
_cell.length_c   1.000
_cell.angle_alpha   90.00
_cell.angle_beta   90.00
_cell.angle_gamma   90.00
#
_symmetry.space_group_name_H-M   'P 1'
#
loop_
_entity.id
_entity.type
_entity.pdbx_description
1 polymer ?
#
loop_
_entity_poly.entity_id
_entity_poly.type
_entity_poly.pdbx_seq_one_letter_code
_entity_poly.pdbx_strand_id
1 'polypeptide(L)' 'MHDVSSGSWARVTMHREAAFTVHQLGPRHLWSEVDDAYRGWISAGRPTPDQYGLTTTADGAHRVWLDEPSNVITSL' A
#
# COMPACT_ATOMS: atom_id res chain seq x y z
N MET A 1 -1.57 -11.68 -5.05
CA MET A 1 -1.01 -10.40 -5.52
C MET A 1 0.27 -10.70 -6.28
N HIS A 2 0.45 -10.07 -7.42
CA HIS A 2 1.60 -10.30 -8.29
C HIS A 2 2.02 -8.96 -8.90
N ASP A 3 3.30 -8.64 -8.77
CA ASP A 3 3.95 -7.54 -9.47
C ASP A 3 4.85 -8.15 -10.54
N VAL A 4 4.36 -8.12 -11.78
CA VAL A 4 5.05 -8.72 -12.94
C VAL A 4 6.41 -8.06 -13.17
N SER A 5 6.53 -6.76 -12.91
CA SER A 5 7.74 -6.00 -13.21
C SER A 5 8.93 -6.38 -12.33
N SER A 6 8.67 -6.62 -11.04
CA SER A 6 9.70 -7.03 -10.08
C SER A 6 9.80 -8.55 -9.90
N GLY A 7 8.85 -9.31 -10.45
CA GLY A 7 8.70 -10.74 -10.21
C GLY A 7 8.24 -11.08 -8.78
N SER A 8 7.80 -10.07 -8.01
CA SER A 8 7.36 -10.26 -6.63
C SER A 8 5.93 -10.78 -6.57
N TRP A 9 5.64 -11.64 -5.60
CA TRP A 9 4.29 -12.14 -5.38
C TRP A 9 4.00 -12.42 -3.91
N ALA A 10 2.71 -12.39 -3.58
CA ALA A 10 2.19 -12.83 -2.30
C ALA A 10 0.84 -13.55 -2.45
N ARG A 11 0.60 -14.56 -1.62
CA ARG A 11 -0.65 -15.33 -1.54
C ARG A 11 -1.03 -15.52 -0.08
N VAL A 12 -2.31 -15.27 0.21
CA VAL A 12 -2.91 -15.59 1.51
C VAL A 12 -3.74 -16.86 1.39
N THR A 13 -3.49 -17.81 2.28
CA THR A 13 -4.32 -18.99 2.47
C THR A 13 -5.16 -18.79 3.72
N MET A 14 -6.47 -18.77 3.55
CA MET A 14 -7.43 -18.66 4.65
C MET A 14 -7.72 -20.05 5.23
N HIS A 15 -7.75 -20.12 6.55
CA HIS A 15 -8.10 -21.32 7.30
C HIS A 15 -9.31 -20.99 8.19
N ARG A 16 -10.23 -21.95 8.37
CA ARG A 16 -11.46 -21.70 9.14
C ARG A 16 -11.24 -21.63 10.65
N GLU A 17 -10.26 -22.39 11.15
CA GLU A 17 -10.01 -22.57 12.59
C GLU A 17 -8.55 -22.28 12.96
N ALA A 18 -7.80 -21.63 12.06
CA ALA A 18 -6.41 -21.28 12.27
C ALA A 18 -6.10 -19.89 11.71
N ALA A 19 -4.98 -19.33 12.15
CA ALA A 19 -4.47 -18.07 11.60
C ALA A 19 -4.18 -18.22 10.10
N PHE A 20 -4.43 -17.16 9.33
CA PHE A 20 -4.13 -17.14 7.90
C PHE A 20 -2.64 -17.30 7.65
N THR A 21 -2.30 -18.02 6.59
CA THR A 21 -0.90 -18.20 6.19
C THR A 21 -0.59 -17.31 5.00
N VAL A 22 0.50 -16.55 5.09
CA VAL A 22 1.00 -15.72 3.99
C VAL A 22 2.25 -16.37 3.42
N HIS A 23 2.25 -16.58 2.11
CA HIS A 23 3.44 -16.92 1.35
C HIS A 23 3.80 -15.74 0.46
N GLN A 24 5.06 -15.33 0.45
CA GLN A 24 5.55 -14.26 -0.42
C GLN A 24 6.99 -14.52 -0.84
N LEU A 25 7.34 -14.04 -2.03
CA LEU A 25 8.68 -14.18 -2.62
C LEU A 25 8.94 -13.03 -3.59
N GLY A 26 10.21 -12.69 -3.76
CA GLY A 26 10.69 -11.66 -4.65
C GLY A 26 11.31 -10.49 -3.89
N PRO A 27 11.85 -9.50 -4.62
CA PRO A 27 12.50 -8.34 -4.01
C PRO A 27 11.56 -7.45 -3.19
N ARG A 28 10.23 -7.55 -3.40
CA ARG A 28 9.22 -6.83 -2.63
C ARG A 28 8.40 -7.77 -1.77
N HIS A 29 8.22 -7.40 -0.50
CA HIS A 29 7.35 -8.09 0.44
C HIS A 29 5.92 -7.55 0.33
N LEU A 30 5.26 -7.87 -0.79
CA LEU A 30 4.01 -7.21 -1.17
C LEU A 30 2.91 -7.28 -0.10
N TRP A 31 2.79 -8.39 0.65
CA TRP A 31 1.80 -8.48 1.73
C TRP A 31 2.11 -7.52 2.87
N SER A 32 3.39 -7.40 3.25
CA SER A 32 3.83 -6.46 4.27
C SER A 32 3.53 -5.02 3.86
N GLU A 33 3.78 -4.66 2.60
CA GLU A 33 3.47 -3.31 2.09
C GLU A 33 1.97 -2.99 2.17
N VAL A 34 1.10 -3.95 1.88
CA VAL A 34 -0.36 -3.80 2.04
C VAL A 34 -0.75 -3.68 3.52
N ASP A 35 -0.15 -4.48 4.41
CA ASP A 35 -0.42 -4.39 5.85
C ASP A 35 0.02 -3.02 6.41
N ASP A 36 1.18 -2.51 6.00
CA ASP A 36 1.67 -1.19 6.38
C ASP A 36 0.75 -0.07 5.88
N ALA A 37 0.34 -0.14 4.60
CA ALA A 37 -0.61 0.81 4.03
C ALA A 37 -1.97 0.76 4.75
N TYR A 38 -2.46 -0.44 5.07
CA TYR A 38 -3.71 -0.63 5.81
C TYR A 38 -3.62 -0.05 7.23
N ARG A 39 -2.52 -0.29 7.95
CA ARG A 39 -2.27 0.30 9.27
C ARG A 39 -2.23 1.83 9.21
N GLY A 40 -1.58 2.39 8.17
CA GLY A 40 -1.56 3.82 7.90
C GLY A 40 -2.96 4.39 7.64
N TRP A 41 -3.79 3.70 6.86
CA TRP A 41 -5.18 4.10 6.62
C TRP A 41 -6.02 4.06 7.90
N ILE A 42 -5.84 3.04 8.74
CA ILE A 42 -6.50 2.95 10.05
C ILE A 42 -6.07 4.09 10.97
N SER A 43 -4.77 4.38 11.07
CA SER A 43 -4.25 5.45 11.93
C SER A 43 -4.66 6.84 11.45
N ALA A 44 -4.83 7.03 10.15
CA ALA A 44 -5.38 8.24 9.53
C ALA A 44 -6.89 8.43 9.73
N GLY A 45 -7.57 7.53 10.46
CA GLY A 45 -9.00 7.66 10.73
C GLY A 45 -9.91 7.10 9.63
N ARG A 46 -9.38 6.20 8.79
CA ARG A 46 -10.12 5.55 7.69
C ARG A 46 -10.69 6.55 6.66
N PRO A 47 -9.86 7.44 6.12
CA PRO A 47 -10.31 8.45 5.18
C PRO A 47 -10.95 7.83 3.93
N THR A 48 -11.90 8.57 3.36
CA THR A 48 -12.54 8.19 2.10
C THR A 48 -11.63 8.52 0.91
N PRO A 49 -11.84 7.89 -0.27
CA PRO A 49 -10.99 8.10 -1.44
C PRO A 49 -10.86 9.57 -1.89
N ASP A 50 -11.90 10.39 -1.69
CA ASP A 50 -11.93 11.81 -2.05
C ASP A 50 -11.07 12.71 -1.15
N GLN A 51 -10.67 12.22 0.02
CA GLN A 51 -9.70 12.90 0.88
C GLN A 51 -8.25 12.69 0.41
N TYR A 52 -8.01 11.69 -0.43
CA TYR A 52 -6.68 11.47 -1.00
C TYR A 52 -6.48 12.34 -2.23
N GLY A 53 -5.26 12.88 -2.35
CA GLY A 53 -4.84 13.58 -3.55
C GLY A 53 -3.47 13.12 -4.04
N LEU A 54 -3.21 13.41 -5.31
CA LEU A 54 -1.95 13.12 -5.99
C LEU A 54 -1.44 14.41 -6.61
N THR A 55 -0.24 14.82 -6.23
CA THR A 55 0.50 15.88 -6.92
C THR A 55 1.54 15.23 -7.82
N THR A 56 1.47 15.54 -9.12
CA THR A 56 2.46 15.11 -10.12
C THR A 56 3.30 16.30 -10.54
N THR A 57 4.62 16.17 -10.52
CA THR A 57 5.55 17.19 -11.03
C THR A 57 6.15 16.75 -12.37
N ALA A 58 6.58 17.73 -13.18
CA ALA A 58 7.10 17.48 -14.53
C ALA A 58 8.46 16.75 -14.55
N ASP A 59 9.16 16.73 -13.42
CA ASP A 59 10.42 15.99 -13.21
C ASP A 59 10.20 14.49 -12.91
N GLY A 60 8.94 14.04 -12.90
CA GLY A 60 8.57 12.65 -12.65
C GLY A 60 8.35 12.32 -11.18
N ALA A 61 8.51 13.26 -10.24
CA ALA A 61 8.17 13.00 -8.85
C ALA A 61 6.64 13.03 -8.64
N HIS A 62 6.16 12.11 -7.81
CA HIS A 62 4.74 11.97 -7.50
C HIS A 62 4.57 11.89 -5.98
N ARG A 63 3.63 12.65 -5.43
CA ARG A 63 3.36 12.68 -4.00
C ARG A 63 1.88 12.41 -3.75
N VAL A 64 1.62 11.39 -2.95
CA VAL A 64 0.28 11.12 -2.42
C VAL A 64 0.14 11.86 -1.09
N TRP A 65 -0.96 12.54 -0.91
CA TRP A 65 -1.27 13.32 0.29
C TRP A 65 -2.70 13.09 0.75
N LEU A 66 -2.99 13.47 2.00
CA LEU A 66 -4.30 13.35 2.63
C LEU A 66 -4.82 14.72 3.05
N ASP A 67 -6.06 15.04 2.67
CA ASP A 67 -6.79 16.31 2.85
C ASP A 67 -6.18 17.51 2.12
N GLU A 68 -4.87 17.74 2.22
CA GLU A 68 -4.17 18.85 1.55
C GLU A 68 -2.76 18.48 1.04
N PRO A 69 -2.23 19.15 -0.02
CA PRO A 69 -0.93 18.83 -0.62
C PRO A 69 0.29 18.89 0.31
N SER A 70 0.21 19.61 1.43
CA SER A 70 1.25 19.69 2.47
C SER A 70 1.38 18.40 3.29
N ASN A 71 0.32 17.61 3.39
CA ASN A 71 0.26 16.41 4.21
C ASN A 71 0.65 15.15 3.42
N VAL A 72 1.93 15.08 3.02
CA VAL A 72 2.45 13.98 2.20
C VAL A 72 2.55 12.70 3.02
N ILE A 73 1.93 11.62 2.53
CA ILE A 73 1.94 10.30 3.17
C ILE A 73 2.87 9.30 2.47
N THR A 74 3.11 9.49 1.17
CA THR A 74 4.13 8.73 0.43
C THR A 74 4.59 9.48 -0.81
N SER A 75 5.78 9.14 -1.29
CA SER A 75 6.31 9.57 -2.58
C SER A 75 6.51 8.33 -3.46
N LEU A 76 6.16 8.45 -4.75
CA LEU A 76 6.26 7.37 -5.74
C LEU A 76 7.43 7.62 -6.71
#